data_AF-A0A1X0RNJ2-F1
#
_entry.id   AF-A0A1X0RNJ2-F1
#
_cell.length_a   1.000
_cell.length_b   1.000
_cell.length_c   1.000
_cell.angle_alpha   90.00
_cell.angle_beta   90.00
_cell.angle_gamma   90.00
#
_symmetry.space_group_name_H-M   'P 1'
#
loop_
_entity.id
_entity.type
_entity.pdbx_description
1 polymer ?
#
loop_
_entity_poly.entity_id
_entity_poly.type
_entity_poly.pdbx_seq_one_letter_code
_entity_poly.pdbx_strand_id
1 'polypeptide(L)'
;MKETSVKRNYTRYSDQDKVRFFKLLFERCLSAAAAANQLGIHVRTAQKWAAQYEKDPDSIFQKRRKTGRPRILHEEHKSVILECIDENPSVVLDEVIKKLKQIFTELKVSKSTLFDFVKEHCNLSLKKARLQPIDRNSEEKIQERLDWIHKWEKTDIGFTRNCVFL
;
A
#
# COMPACT_ATOMS: atom_id res chain seq x y z
N MET A 1 -1.35 37.20 2.32
CA MET A 1 -1.26 36.28 1.16
C MET A 1 0.00 35.46 1.31
N LYS A 2 -0.07 34.13 1.38
CA LYS A 2 1.12 33.27 1.42
C LYS A 2 1.64 33.14 0.00
N GLU A 3 2.85 33.63 -0.26
CA GLU A 3 3.54 33.40 -1.53
C GLU A 3 3.65 31.90 -1.80
N THR A 4 3.10 31.47 -2.93
CA THR A 4 3.21 30.10 -3.40
C THR A 4 4.65 29.87 -3.86
N SER A 5 5.43 29.16 -3.06
CA SER A 5 6.80 28.78 -3.42
C SER A 5 6.77 28.00 -4.75
N VAL A 6 7.36 28.58 -5.81
CA VAL A 6 7.54 27.90 -7.09
C VAL A 6 8.31 26.60 -6.83
N LYS A 7 7.67 25.45 -7.09
CA LYS A 7 8.31 24.15 -6.93
C LYS A 7 9.57 24.11 -7.79
N ARG A 8 10.74 23.92 -7.16
CA ARG A 8 12.00 23.74 -7.90
C ARG A 8 11.89 22.48 -8.75
N ASN A 9 12.05 22.63 -10.07
CA ASN A 9 12.16 21.49 -10.96
C ASN A 9 13.46 20.74 -10.64
N TYR A 10 13.34 19.48 -10.25
CA TYR A 10 14.50 18.63 -9.98
C TYR A 10 15.07 18.13 -11.32
N THR A 11 16.29 18.54 -11.65
CA THR A 11 17.01 18.00 -12.80
C THR A 11 17.43 16.56 -12.51
N ARG A 12 16.95 15.61 -13.30
CA ARG A 12 17.31 14.20 -13.21
C ARG A 12 18.31 13.87 -14.31
N TYR A 13 19.52 13.49 -13.93
CA TYR A 13 20.53 13.01 -14.86
C TYR A 13 20.41 11.50 -15.06
N SER A 14 20.56 11.07 -16.30
CA SER A 14 20.56 9.68 -16.72
C SER A 14 21.96 9.05 -16.56
N ASP A 15 22.04 7.73 -16.70
CA ASP A 15 23.34 7.04 -16.72
C ASP A 15 24.13 7.39 -18.00
N GLN A 16 23.46 7.77 -19.11
CA GLN A 16 24.12 8.27 -20.30
C GLN A 16 24.81 9.62 -20.08
N ASP A 17 24.21 10.51 -19.26
CA ASP A 17 24.83 11.80 -18.91
C ASP A 17 26.13 11.59 -18.13
N LYS A 18 26.14 10.60 -17.23
CA LYS A 18 27.36 10.18 -16.51
C LYS A 18 28.41 9.62 -17.47
N VAL A 19 28.03 8.75 -18.40
CA VAL A 19 28.96 8.19 -19.39
C VAL A 19 29.59 9.29 -20.25
N ARG A 20 28.79 10.23 -20.75
CA ARG A 20 29.29 11.39 -21.52
C ARG A 20 30.23 12.25 -20.68
N PHE A 21 29.91 12.46 -19.41
CA PHE A 21 30.78 13.19 -18.48
C PHE A 21 32.13 12.49 -18.28
N PHE A 22 32.15 11.19 -17.97
CA PHE A 22 33.39 10.45 -17.77
C PHE A 22 34.21 10.31 -19.07
N LYS A 23 33.55 10.22 -20.22
CA LYS A 23 34.22 10.28 -21.53
C LYS A 23 35.02 11.58 -21.70
N LEU A 24 34.44 12.72 -21.33
CA LEU A 24 35.13 14.01 -21.37
C LEU A 24 36.28 14.11 -20.35
N LEU A 25 36.14 13.51 -19.17
CA LEU A 25 37.21 13.48 -18.17
C LEU A 25 38.41 12.65 -18.65
N PHE A 26 38.17 11.44 -19.16
CA PHE A 26 39.26 10.51 -19.47
C PHE A 26 39.85 10.70 -20.87
N GLU A 27 39.02 10.85 -21.90
CA GLU A 27 39.52 10.95 -23.28
C GLU A 27 40.03 12.35 -23.64
N ARG A 28 39.44 13.39 -23.04
CA ARG A 28 39.79 14.79 -23.31
C ARG A 28 40.51 15.49 -22.16
N CYS A 29 40.80 14.76 -21.07
CA CYS A 29 41.49 15.26 -19.88
C CYS A 29 40.87 16.55 -19.31
N LEU A 30 39.56 16.75 -19.46
CA LEU A 30 38.89 17.96 -18.97
C LEU A 30 38.72 17.91 -17.45
N SER A 31 38.76 19.08 -16.82
CA SER A 31 38.36 19.20 -15.41
C SER A 31 36.86 18.89 -15.24
N ALA A 32 36.47 18.40 -14.07
CA ALA A 32 35.07 18.11 -13.77
C ALA A 32 34.14 19.32 -13.99
N ALA A 33 34.63 20.54 -13.72
CA ALA A 33 33.86 21.76 -13.95
C ALA A 33 33.73 22.09 -15.45
N ALA A 34 34.80 21.93 -16.23
CA ALA A 34 34.77 22.16 -17.66
C ALA A 34 33.83 21.18 -18.38
N ALA A 35 33.93 19.88 -18.05
CA ALA A 35 33.05 18.85 -18.58
C ALA A 35 31.57 19.08 -18.18
N ALA A 36 31.32 19.55 -16.95
CA ALA A 36 29.98 19.88 -16.48
C ALA A 36 29.35 21.02 -17.27
N ASN A 37 30.08 22.12 -17.48
CA ASN A 37 29.61 23.26 -18.26
C ASN A 37 29.32 22.87 -19.72
N GLN A 38 30.18 22.06 -20.33
CA GLN A 38 30.00 21.59 -21.70
C GLN A 38 28.74 20.71 -21.86
N LEU A 39 28.40 19.91 -20.85
CA LEU A 39 27.23 19.02 -20.87
C LEU A 39 25.97 19.62 -20.25
N GLY A 40 26.01 20.87 -19.79
CA GLY A 40 24.89 21.50 -19.07
C GLY A 40 24.56 20.82 -17.74
N ILE A 41 25.53 20.12 -17.14
CA ILE A 41 25.38 19.45 -15.84
C ILE A 41 25.75 20.46 -14.75
N HIS A 42 24.97 20.49 -13.68
CA HIS A 42 25.31 21.31 -12.54
C HIS A 42 26.69 20.92 -11.98
N VAL A 43 27.63 21.87 -11.90
CA VAL A 43 29.04 21.63 -11.54
C VAL A 43 29.20 20.83 -10.26
N ARG A 44 28.42 21.13 -9.22
CA ARG A 44 28.45 20.39 -7.93
C ARG A 44 28.08 18.92 -8.08
N THR A 45 27.22 18.57 -9.04
CA THR A 45 26.81 17.17 -9.30
C THR A 45 27.95 16.43 -9.98
N ALA A 46 28.56 17.04 -11.00
CA ALA A 46 29.72 16.50 -11.70
C ALA A 46 30.93 16.28 -10.77
N GLN A 47 31.23 17.25 -9.90
CA GLN A 47 32.28 17.11 -8.88
C GLN A 47 32.00 15.96 -7.91
N LYS A 48 30.73 15.78 -7.48
CA LYS A 48 30.34 14.63 -6.66
C LYS A 48 30.53 13.31 -7.39
N TRP A 49 30.25 13.24 -8.69
CA TRP A 49 30.49 12.04 -9.48
C TRP A 49 31.98 11.74 -9.59
N ALA A 50 32.83 12.73 -9.86
CA ALA A 50 34.28 12.53 -9.89
C ALA A 50 34.81 12.02 -8.53
N ALA A 51 34.43 12.67 -7.43
CA ALA A 51 34.85 12.28 -6.08
C ALA A 51 34.30 10.89 -5.66
N GLN A 52 33.11 10.51 -6.14
CA GLN A 52 32.55 9.19 -5.89
C GLN A 52 33.29 8.12 -6.72
N TYR A 53 33.64 8.43 -7.97
CA TYR A 53 34.40 7.54 -8.85
C TYR A 53 35.79 7.25 -8.31
N GLU A 54 36.49 8.26 -7.76
CA GLU A 54 37.79 8.08 -7.12
C GLU A 54 37.72 7.12 -5.91
N LYS A 55 36.59 7.06 -5.20
CA LYS A 55 36.39 6.18 -4.05
C LYS A 55 35.99 4.77 -4.45
N ASP A 56 35.03 4.66 -5.35
CA ASP A 56 34.46 3.41 -5.82
C ASP A 56 33.82 3.63 -7.21
N PRO A 57 34.54 3.26 -8.30
CA PRO A 57 34.05 3.40 -9.66
C PRO A 57 32.71 2.68 -9.91
N ASP A 58 32.53 1.50 -9.31
CA ASP A 58 31.34 0.67 -9.52
C ASP A 58 30.09 1.32 -8.90
N SER A 59 30.27 2.09 -7.82
CA SER A 59 29.17 2.77 -7.13
C SER A 59 28.44 3.83 -7.96
N ILE A 60 29.08 4.38 -9.01
CA ILE A 60 28.52 5.49 -9.82
C ILE A 60 27.24 5.08 -10.54
N PHE A 61 27.19 3.84 -11.02
CA PHE A 61 26.05 3.30 -11.77
C PHE A 61 25.13 2.44 -10.89
N GLN A 62 25.55 2.13 -9.66
CA GLN A 62 24.70 1.41 -8.72
C GLN A 62 23.48 2.25 -8.33
N LYS A 63 22.31 1.75 -8.74
CA LYS A 63 21.03 2.28 -8.29
C LYS A 63 20.77 1.78 -6.88
N ARG A 64 21.12 2.58 -5.88
CA ARG A 64 20.72 2.30 -4.49
C ARG A 64 19.20 2.27 -4.43
N ARG A 65 18.62 1.10 -4.14
CA ARG A 65 17.20 1.00 -3.78
C ARG A 65 17.03 1.86 -2.53
N LYS A 66 16.20 2.89 -2.64
CA LYS A 66 15.84 3.67 -1.46
C LYS A 66 15.02 2.74 -0.58
N THR A 67 15.64 2.20 0.47
CA THR A 67 14.89 1.51 1.52
C THR A 67 13.86 2.50 2.02
N GLY A 68 12.59 2.11 1.94
CA GLY A 68 11.50 2.93 2.43
C GLY A 68 11.59 3.15 3.93
N ARG A 69 10.64 3.92 4.47
CA ARG A 69 10.49 4.02 5.91
C ARG A 69 10.27 2.62 6.50
N PRO A 70 10.93 2.27 7.63
CA PRO A 70 10.66 1.01 8.33
C PRO A 70 9.16 0.87 8.63
N ARG A 71 8.66 -0.36 8.58
CA ARG A 71 7.26 -0.66 8.96
C ARG A 71 7.07 -0.44 10.46
N ILE A 72 5.85 -0.05 10.84
CA ILE A 72 5.48 0.20 12.25
C ILE A 72 5.12 -1.12 12.95
N LEU A 73 4.52 -2.07 12.22
CA LEU A 73 4.13 -3.38 12.72
C LEU A 73 5.18 -4.44 12.34
N HIS A 74 5.35 -5.43 13.21
CA HIS A 74 6.42 -6.43 13.21
C HIS A 74 5.85 -7.80 13.62
N GLU A 75 6.67 -8.85 13.60
CA GLU A 75 6.22 -10.22 13.91
C GLU A 75 5.65 -10.37 15.33
N GLU A 76 6.17 -9.65 16.32
CA GLU A 76 5.60 -9.68 17.68
C GLU A 76 4.14 -9.18 17.71
N HIS A 77 3.88 -8.09 17.00
CA HIS A 77 2.53 -7.56 16.84
C HIS A 77 1.62 -8.52 16.09
N LYS A 78 2.17 -9.25 15.11
CA LYS A 78 1.44 -10.23 14.31
C LYS A 78 0.90 -11.37 15.16
N SER A 79 1.72 -11.91 16.06
CA SER A 79 1.29 -12.99 16.97
C SER A 79 0.10 -12.58 17.81
N VAL A 80 0.14 -11.38 18.40
CA VAL A 80 -0.97 -10.84 19.20
C VAL A 80 -2.23 -10.64 18.34
N ILE A 81 -2.08 -10.14 17.11
CA ILE A 81 -3.21 -9.96 16.19
C ILE A 81 -3.87 -11.31 15.86
N LEU A 82 -3.07 -12.34 15.59
CA LEU A 82 -3.58 -13.67 15.27
C LEU A 82 -4.31 -14.28 16.46
N GLU A 83 -3.72 -14.23 17.65
CA GLU A 83 -4.35 -14.70 18.88
C GLU A 83 -5.70 -13.99 19.13
N CYS A 84 -5.75 -12.66 18.94
CA CYS A 84 -7.00 -11.91 19.09
C CYS A 84 -8.11 -12.35 18.13
N ILE A 85 -7.74 -12.76 16.91
CA ILE A 85 -8.68 -13.19 15.87
C ILE A 85 -9.09 -14.66 16.09
N ASP A 86 -8.15 -15.50 16.54
CA ASP A 86 -8.42 -16.90 16.86
C ASP A 86 -9.35 -17.03 18.09
N GLU A 87 -9.19 -16.17 19.10
CA GLU A 87 -10.11 -16.08 20.24
C GLU A 87 -11.53 -15.66 19.83
N ASN A 88 -11.65 -14.70 18.91
CA ASN A 88 -12.92 -14.20 18.41
C ASN A 88 -12.82 -13.82 16.93
N PRO A 89 -13.24 -14.71 16.01
CA PRO A 89 -13.19 -14.44 14.57
C PRO A 89 -14.02 -13.24 14.11
N SER A 90 -14.96 -12.78 14.94
CA SER A 90 -15.81 -11.61 14.65
C SER A 90 -15.26 -10.30 15.24
N VAL A 91 -14.05 -10.31 15.79
CA VAL A 91 -13.41 -9.13 16.41
C VAL A 91 -13.31 -7.97 15.43
N VAL A 92 -13.59 -6.76 15.92
CA VAL A 92 -13.48 -5.55 15.12
C VAL A 92 -12.05 -5.02 15.18
N LEU A 93 -11.54 -4.47 14.08
CA LEU A 93 -10.18 -3.89 14.04
C LEU A 93 -9.92 -2.85 15.13
N ASP A 94 -10.94 -2.08 15.54
CA ASP A 94 -10.80 -1.08 16.60
C ASP A 94 -10.48 -1.73 17.97
N GLU A 95 -11.02 -2.91 18.24
CA GLU A 95 -10.74 -3.69 19.44
C GLU A 95 -9.33 -4.28 19.39
N VAL A 96 -8.89 -4.75 18.22
CA VAL A 96 -7.51 -5.21 18.01
C VAL A 96 -6.52 -4.08 18.23
N ILE A 97 -6.80 -2.87 17.72
CA ILE A 97 -5.97 -1.67 17.98
C ILE A 97 -5.92 -1.36 19.48
N LYS A 98 -7.04 -1.49 20.19
CA LYS A 98 -7.10 -1.26 21.63
C LYS A 98 -6.24 -2.27 22.39
N LYS A 99 -6.36 -3.57 22.10
CA LYS A 99 -5.51 -4.63 22.68
C LYS A 99 -4.02 -4.39 22.38
N LEU A 100 -3.69 -4.07 21.12
CA LEU A 100 -2.32 -3.75 20.73
C LEU A 100 -1.74 -2.55 21.50
N LYS A 101 -2.51 -1.47 21.71
CA LYS A 101 -2.06 -0.32 22.50
C LYS A 101 -1.92 -0.62 24.00
N GLN A 102 -2.68 -1.59 24.51
CA GLN A 102 -2.58 -2.02 25.91
C GLN A 102 -1.27 -2.80 26.13
N ILE A 103 -0.91 -3.67 25.19
CA ILE A 103 0.32 -4.47 25.27
C ILE A 103 1.56 -3.62 24.89
N PHE A 104 1.43 -2.81 23.83
CA PHE A 104 2.49 -1.96 23.30
C PHE A 104 2.13 -0.49 23.48
N THR A 105 2.44 0.06 24.65
CA THR A 105 2.02 1.42 25.06
C THR A 105 2.53 2.55 24.16
N GLU A 106 3.67 2.37 23.49
CA GLU A 106 4.24 3.36 22.56
C GLU A 106 3.70 3.22 21.11
N LEU A 107 2.92 2.18 20.82
CA LEU A 107 2.51 1.84 19.47
C LEU A 107 1.42 2.79 18.93
N LYS A 108 1.79 3.59 17.94
CA LYS A 108 0.86 4.48 17.21
C LYS A 108 0.52 3.90 15.85
N VAL A 109 -0.56 3.14 15.80
CA VAL A 109 -1.06 2.50 14.57
C VAL A 109 -2.42 3.07 14.18
N SER A 110 -2.58 3.36 12.89
CA SER A 110 -3.86 3.75 12.31
C SER A 110 -4.67 2.52 11.86
N LYS A 111 -5.99 2.66 11.72
CA LYS A 111 -6.86 1.55 11.30
C LYS A 111 -6.54 1.01 9.91
N SER A 112 -6.20 1.87 8.95
CA SER A 112 -5.78 1.45 7.62
C SER A 112 -4.44 0.71 7.66
N THR A 113 -3.47 1.19 8.44
CA THR A 113 -2.18 0.51 8.62
C THR A 113 -2.36 -0.90 9.19
N LEU A 114 -3.25 -1.06 10.17
CA LEU A 114 -3.56 -2.39 10.71
C LEU A 114 -4.27 -3.27 9.68
N PHE A 115 -5.26 -2.73 8.96
CA PHE A 115 -5.97 -3.45 7.91
C PHE A 115 -5.03 -3.97 6.82
N ASP A 116 -4.15 -3.12 6.30
CA ASP A 116 -3.15 -3.50 5.29
C ASP A 116 -2.19 -4.55 5.85
N PHE A 117 -1.79 -4.42 7.12
CA PHE A 117 -0.91 -5.39 7.76
C PHE A 117 -1.57 -6.77 7.90
N VAL A 118 -2.81 -6.83 8.36
CA VAL A 118 -3.58 -8.08 8.48
C VAL A 118 -3.74 -8.75 7.11
N LYS A 119 -4.02 -7.95 6.07
CA LYS A 119 -4.19 -8.45 4.71
C LYS A 119 -2.89 -8.99 4.10
N GLU A 120 -1.80 -8.24 4.23
CA GLU A 120 -0.51 -8.57 3.59
C GLU A 120 0.34 -9.57 4.38
N HIS A 121 0.35 -9.49 5.71
CA HIS A 121 1.30 -10.20 6.57
C HIS A 121 0.66 -11.31 7.39
N CYS A 122 -0.63 -11.21 7.71
CA CYS A 122 -1.38 -12.29 8.36
C CYS A 122 -2.09 -13.21 7.36
N ASN A 123 -2.10 -12.88 6.06
CA ASN A 123 -2.82 -13.61 5.01
C ASN A 123 -4.34 -13.75 5.30
N LEU A 124 -4.94 -12.77 5.98
CA LEU A 124 -6.35 -12.78 6.35
C LEU A 124 -7.15 -11.82 5.46
N SER A 125 -8.36 -12.24 5.08
CA SER A 125 -9.32 -11.38 4.40
C SER A 125 -10.39 -10.93 5.39
N LEU A 126 -10.46 -9.62 5.64
CA LEU A 126 -11.50 -9.03 6.47
C LEU A 126 -12.71 -8.68 5.61
N LYS A 127 -13.87 -9.25 5.94
CA LYS A 127 -15.13 -8.94 5.28
C LYS A 127 -16.07 -8.24 6.24
N LYS A 128 -16.89 -7.33 5.71
CA LYS A 128 -17.98 -6.74 6.48
C LYS A 128 -19.04 -7.81 6.71
N ALA A 129 -19.27 -8.19 7.95
CA ALA A 129 -20.38 -9.05 8.33
C ALA A 129 -21.71 -8.35 7.95
N ARG A 130 -22.57 -9.06 7.21
CA ARG A 130 -23.96 -8.65 6.96
C ARG A 130 -24.83 -9.55 7.82
N LEU A 131 -25.30 -9.03 8.94
CA LEU A 131 -26.25 -9.74 9.78
C LEU A 131 -27.60 -9.78 9.07
N GLN A 132 -28.20 -10.96 8.98
CA GLN A 132 -29.58 -11.11 8.56
C GLN A 132 -30.47 -10.99 9.81
N PRO A 133 -31.66 -10.35 9.71
CA PRO A 133 -32.62 -10.37 10.81
C PRO A 133 -32.97 -11.80 11.19
N ILE A 134 -33.01 -12.10 12.49
CA ILE A 134 -33.38 -13.44 12.99
C ILE A 134 -34.77 -13.82 12.49
N ASP A 135 -35.69 -12.85 12.50
CA ASP A 135 -37.05 -12.97 11.98
C ASP A 135 -37.11 -13.44 10.52
N ARG A 136 -36.04 -13.27 9.73
CA ARG A 136 -36.00 -13.79 8.35
C ARG A 136 -36.21 -15.31 8.28
N ASN A 137 -35.83 -16.02 9.35
CA ASN A 137 -35.97 -17.46 9.55
C ASN A 137 -37.01 -17.79 10.64
N SER A 138 -37.87 -16.86 11.05
CA SER A 138 -38.98 -17.19 11.94
C SER A 138 -39.99 -18.07 11.20
N GLU A 139 -40.65 -18.96 11.95
CA GLU A 139 -41.71 -19.83 11.42
C GLU A 139 -42.77 -19.00 10.66
N GLU A 140 -43.14 -17.85 11.21
CA GLU A 140 -44.11 -16.91 10.64
C GLU A 140 -43.65 -16.37 9.28
N LYS A 141 -42.39 -15.93 9.15
CA LYS A 141 -41.88 -15.40 7.87
C LYS A 141 -41.62 -16.49 6.84
N ILE A 142 -41.29 -17.71 7.28
CA ILE A 142 -41.20 -18.88 6.41
C ILE A 142 -42.60 -19.23 5.88
N GLN A 143 -43.62 -19.23 6.74
CA GLN A 143 -45.00 -19.49 6.37
C GLN A 143 -45.55 -18.41 5.44
N GLU A 144 -45.32 -17.12 5.72
CA GLU A 144 -45.71 -16.02 4.83
C GLU A 144 -45.13 -16.20 3.41
N ARG A 145 -43.88 -16.64 3.30
CA ARG A 145 -43.26 -16.93 1.98
C ARG A 145 -43.92 -18.12 1.30
N LEU A 146 -44.20 -19.20 2.05
CA LEU A 146 -44.92 -20.37 1.52
C LEU A 146 -46.32 -19.99 1.03
N ASP A 147 -47.08 -19.24 1.81
CA ASP A 147 -48.43 -18.79 1.46
C ASP A 147 -48.41 -17.88 0.23
N TRP A 148 -47.40 -17.01 0.14
CA TRP A 148 -47.16 -16.19 -1.03
C TRP A 148 -46.88 -17.06 -2.26
N ILE A 149 -45.98 -18.05 -2.17
CA ILE A 149 -45.70 -18.99 -3.27
C ILE A 149 -46.99 -19.69 -3.74
N HIS A 150 -47.77 -20.27 -2.82
CA HIS A 150 -49.03 -20.95 -3.15
C HIS A 150 -50.06 -20.01 -3.79
N LYS A 151 -50.11 -18.74 -3.39
CA LYS A 151 -50.98 -17.73 -4.01
C LYS A 151 -50.60 -17.49 -5.47
N TRP A 152 -49.31 -17.42 -5.77
CA TRP A 152 -48.82 -17.15 -7.13
C TRP A 152 -48.74 -18.39 -8.00
N GLU A 153 -48.57 -19.59 -7.44
CA GLU A 153 -48.67 -20.86 -8.16
C GLU A 153 -50.07 -21.06 -8.77
N LYS A 154 -51.12 -20.53 -8.11
CA LYS A 154 -52.48 -20.48 -8.66
C LYS A 154 -52.64 -19.49 -9.83
N THR A 155 -51.63 -18.68 -10.09
CA THR A 155 -51.61 -17.70 -11.19
C THR A 155 -50.71 -18.27 -12.31
N ASP A 156 -51.00 -17.97 -13.57
CA ASP A 156 -50.20 -18.44 -14.74
C ASP A 156 -48.86 -17.69 -14.89
N ILE A 157 -48.10 -17.58 -13.79
CA ILE A 157 -46.78 -16.96 -13.80
C ILE A 157 -45.74 -18.05 -14.02
N GLY A 158 -45.18 -18.07 -15.23
CA GLY A 158 -44.04 -18.94 -15.55
C GLY A 158 -42.77 -18.49 -14.83
N PHE A 159 -42.52 -19.01 -13.64
CA PHE A 159 -41.30 -18.76 -12.84
C PHE A 159 -39.99 -19.12 -13.59
N THR A 160 -40.08 -19.98 -14.60
CA THR A 160 -38.96 -20.37 -15.47
C THR A 160 -38.73 -19.41 -16.65
N ARG A 161 -39.73 -18.60 -17.02
CA ARG A 161 -39.66 -17.65 -18.14
C ARG A 161 -39.41 -16.22 -17.66
N ASN A 162 -39.97 -15.88 -16.50
CA ASN A 162 -39.81 -14.58 -15.87
C ASN A 162 -38.89 -14.81 -14.67
N CYS A 163 -37.63 -14.37 -14.74
CA CYS A 163 -36.65 -14.54 -13.65
C CYS A 163 -37.12 -13.81 -12.36
N VAL A 164 -37.92 -14.49 -11.55
CA VAL A 164 -38.42 -14.00 -10.26
C VAL A 164 -37.56 -14.62 -9.16
N PHE A 165 -36.92 -13.78 -8.36
CA PHE A 165 -36.13 -14.19 -7.20
C PHE A 165 -36.92 -13.94 -5.91
N LEU A 166 -37.04 -14.98 -5.07
CA LEU A 166 -37.77 -14.99 -3.79
C LEU A 166 -36.83 -14.88 -2.59
#